data_AF-A0A3N5GP46-F1
#
_entry.id   AF-A0A3N5GP46-F1
#
_cell.length_a   1.000
_cell.length_b   1.000
_cell.length_c   1.000
_cell.angle_alpha   90.00
_cell.angle_beta   90.00
_cell.angle_gamma   90.00
#
_symmetry.space_group_name_H-M   'P 1'
#
loop_
_entity.id
_entity.type
_entity.pdbx_description
1 polymer ?
#
loop_
_entity_poly.entity_id
_entity_poly.type
_entity_poly.pdbx_seq_one_letter_code
_entity_poly.pdbx_strand_id
1 'polypeptide(L)'
;MALDTTPYWVDSSAMPKFPTLARDLAVDVVVVGAGITGITAAYLLKSQGRRVALVERGRCGGVDTSYTTAHLTCTTDLRLHALAGRFGKEHARAAWEAGLASLDQIVANIRAEEIECDFNWI
;
A
#
# COMPACT_ATOMS: atom_id res chain seq x y z
N MET A 1 22.98 17.86 -19.87
CA MET A 1 22.53 17.92 -18.47
C MET A 1 21.47 16.84 -18.31
N ALA A 2 21.68 15.84 -17.46
CA ALA A 2 20.65 14.84 -17.21
C ALA A 2 19.50 15.52 -16.44
N LEU A 3 18.26 15.23 -16.82
CA LEU A 3 17.09 15.71 -16.08
C LEU A 3 17.04 14.97 -14.74
N ASP A 4 16.82 15.71 -13.66
CA ASP A 4 16.49 15.11 -12.38
C ASP A 4 15.12 14.42 -12.50
N THR A 5 15.08 13.15 -12.14
CA THR A 5 13.88 12.30 -12.23
C THR A 5 13.50 11.76 -10.85
N THR A 6 14.02 12.37 -9.79
CA THR A 6 13.69 12.00 -8.40
C THR A 6 12.19 12.23 -8.15
N PRO A 7 11.44 11.19 -7.71
CA PRO A 7 10.02 11.35 -7.40
C PRO A 7 9.81 12.32 -6.23
N TYR A 8 8.71 13.08 -6.29
CA TYR A 8 8.34 14.03 -5.23
C TYR A 8 8.41 13.40 -3.84
N TRP A 9 7.84 12.21 -3.64
CA TRP A 9 7.81 11.54 -2.33
C TRP A 9 9.20 11.19 -1.78
N VAL A 10 10.16 10.90 -2.66
CA VAL A 10 11.54 10.59 -2.27
C VAL A 10 12.28 11.85 -1.84
N ASP A 11 11.97 12.98 -2.49
CA ASP A 11 12.61 14.28 -2.24
C ASP A 11 11.97 15.03 -1.06
N SER A 12 10.64 14.97 -0.93
CA SER A 12 9.86 15.77 0.02
C SER A 12 9.65 15.12 1.40
N SER A 13 9.97 13.83 1.55
CA SER A 13 9.68 13.10 2.79
C SER A 13 10.84 12.22 3.27
N ALA A 14 11.03 12.17 4.59
CA ALA A 14 12.02 11.30 5.22
C ALA A 14 11.33 10.03 5.75
N MET A 15 11.59 8.89 5.11
CA MET A 15 11.09 7.61 5.59
C MET A 15 11.89 7.09 6.80
N PRO A 16 11.23 6.48 7.80
CA PRO A 16 11.92 5.91 8.95
C PRO A 16 12.87 4.79 8.52
N LYS A 17 13.99 4.69 9.26
CA LYS A 17 14.98 3.62 9.08
C LYS A 17 14.84 2.61 10.19
N PHE A 18 14.81 1.33 9.82
CA PHE A 18 14.75 0.21 10.74
C PHE A 18 16.08 -0.55 10.75
N PRO A 19 16.45 -1.16 11.88
CA PRO A 19 17.66 -1.97 11.96
C PRO A 19 17.54 -3.23 11.11
N THR A 20 18.67 -3.73 10.60
CA THR A 20 18.73 -5.05 9.98
C THR A 20 18.36 -6.12 10.99
N LEU A 21 17.61 -7.13 10.53
CA LEU A 21 17.26 -8.29 11.35
C LEU A 21 18.53 -9.07 11.72
N ALA A 22 18.94 -9.00 12.99
CA ALA A 22 20.18 -9.60 13.50
C ALA A 22 19.98 -10.93 14.24
N ARG A 23 18.72 -11.31 14.49
CA ARG A 23 18.34 -12.52 15.25
C ARG A 23 16.99 -13.03 14.79
N ASP A 24 16.70 -14.28 15.13
CA ASP A 24 15.39 -14.86 14.92
C ASP A 24 14.32 -14.17 15.78
N LEU A 25 13.11 -14.05 15.23
CA LEU A 25 11.96 -13.48 15.91
C LEU A 25 10.86 -14.54 16.01
N ALA A 26 10.27 -14.66 17.20
CA ALA A 26 9.03 -15.39 17.41
C ALA A 26 7.85 -14.41 17.25
N VAL A 27 7.13 -14.51 16.14
CA VAL A 27 5.95 -13.70 15.82
C VAL A 27 4.81 -14.59 15.33
N ASP A 28 3.60 -14.06 15.35
CA ASP A 28 2.43 -14.81 14.89
C ASP A 28 2.33 -14.76 13.36
N VAL A 29 2.77 -13.64 12.75
CA VAL A 29 2.78 -13.45 11.29
C VAL A 29 4.07 -12.75 10.85
N VAL A 30 4.65 -13.23 9.75
CA VAL A 30 5.72 -12.53 9.01
C VAL A 30 5.14 -11.99 7.70
N VAL A 31 5.33 -10.71 7.45
CA VAL A 31 4.99 -10.03 6.19
C VAL A 31 6.28 -9.70 5.46
N VAL A 32 6.40 -10.16 4.21
CA VAL A 32 7.60 -9.96 3.38
C VAL A 32 7.31 -8.89 2.32
N GLY A 33 8.10 -7.82 2.33
CA GLY A 33 7.97 -6.66 1.44
C GLY A 33 7.30 -5.48 2.14
N ALA A 34 8.01 -4.36 2.30
CA ALA A 34 7.50 -3.15 2.94
C ALA A 34 7.08 -2.07 1.93
N GLY A 35 6.38 -2.47 0.87
CA GLY A 35 5.57 -1.56 0.06
C GLY A 35 4.19 -1.33 0.69
N ILE A 36 3.34 -0.52 0.03
CA ILE A 36 2.02 -0.15 0.56
C ILE A 36 1.15 -1.35 0.94
N THR A 37 1.16 -2.42 0.14
CA THR A 37 0.40 -3.66 0.41
C THR A 37 0.89 -4.34 1.70
N GLY A 38 2.20 -4.51 1.87
CA GLY A 38 2.77 -5.17 3.02
C GLY A 38 2.65 -4.35 4.31
N ILE A 39 2.85 -3.03 4.21
CA ILE A 39 2.62 -2.11 5.33
C ILE A 39 1.15 -2.14 5.76
N THR A 40 0.21 -2.07 4.81
CA THR A 40 -1.23 -2.14 5.11
C THR A 40 -1.58 -3.47 5.78
N ALA A 41 -1.11 -4.60 5.25
CA ALA A 41 -1.35 -5.91 5.85
C ALA A 41 -0.79 -6.00 7.28
N ALA A 42 0.45 -5.55 7.48
CA ALA A 42 1.09 -5.56 8.80
C ALA A 42 0.34 -4.66 9.80
N TYR A 43 -0.10 -3.48 9.37
CA TYR A 43 -0.89 -2.55 10.17
C TYR A 43 -2.22 -3.17 10.62
N LEU A 44 -2.99 -3.75 9.69
CA LEU A 44 -4.29 -4.38 10.01
C LEU A 44 -4.14 -5.62 10.91
N LEU A 45 -3.12 -6.45 10.68
CA LEU A 45 -2.85 -7.59 11.55
C LEU A 45 -2.44 -7.13 12.95
N LYS A 46 -1.63 -6.06 13.02
CA LYS A 46 -1.19 -5.48 14.29
C LYS A 46 -2.36 -4.85 15.07
N SER A 47 -3.28 -4.17 14.40
CA SER A 47 -4.48 -3.59 15.04
C SER A 47 -5.42 -4.67 15.59
N GLN A 48 -5.38 -5.88 15.04
CA GLN A 48 -6.05 -7.07 15.57
C GLN A 48 -5.26 -7.80 16.68
N GLY A 49 -4.23 -7.18 17.23
CA GLY A 49 -3.46 -7.70 18.37
C GLY A 49 -2.43 -8.77 18.01
N ARG A 50 -2.15 -9.02 16.72
CA ARG A 50 -1.11 -9.97 16.31
C ARG A 50 0.30 -9.40 16.53
N ARG A 51 1.24 -10.26 16.90
CA ARG A 51 2.68 -9.95 16.82
C ARG A 51 3.11 -10.15 15.38
N VAL A 52 3.48 -9.06 14.72
CA VAL A 52 3.82 -9.05 13.29
C VAL A 52 5.28 -8.63 13.10
N ALA A 53 6.03 -9.36 12.30
CA ALA A 53 7.29 -8.89 11.73
C ALA A 53 7.07 -8.48 10.27
N LEU A 54 7.34 -7.21 9.94
CA LEU A 54 7.42 -6.74 8.56
C LEU A 54 8.90 -6.69 8.16
N VAL A 55 9.27 -7.42 7.11
CA VAL A 55 10.67 -7.49 6.64
C VAL A 55 10.78 -7.00 5.21
N GLU A 56 11.80 -6.19 4.94
CA GLU A 56 12.09 -5.63 3.62
C GLU A 56 13.59 -5.78 3.34
N ARG A 57 13.93 -6.13 2.10
CA ARG A 57 15.33 -6.27 1.67
C ARG A 57 16.01 -4.92 1.57
N GLY A 58 15.29 -3.89 1.11
CA GLY A 58 15.78 -2.53 0.93
C GLY A 58 15.28 -1.57 2.01
N ARG A 59 14.55 -0.54 1.60
CA ARG A 59 13.94 0.47 2.48
C ARG A 59 12.43 0.41 2.35
N CYS A 60 11.72 0.69 3.44
CA CYS A 60 10.27 0.80 3.43
C CYS A 60 9.83 1.84 2.39
N GLY A 61 8.87 1.46 1.55
CA GLY A 61 8.34 2.28 0.48
C GLY A 61 9.30 2.55 -0.69
N GLY A 62 10.54 2.07 -0.68
CA GLY A 62 11.60 2.54 -1.58
C GLY A 62 11.58 2.04 -3.03
N VAL A 63 10.51 1.36 -3.45
CA VAL A 63 10.30 0.91 -4.84
C VAL A 63 8.96 1.51 -5.30
N ASP A 64 8.08 0.77 -5.98
CA ASP A 64 6.85 1.30 -6.61
C ASP A 64 6.02 2.26 -5.74
N THR A 65 5.99 2.01 -4.42
CA THR A 65 5.26 2.85 -3.45
C THR A 65 5.75 4.30 -3.42
N SER A 66 7.04 4.60 -3.60
CA SER A 66 7.55 5.98 -3.63
C SER A 66 7.57 6.61 -5.01
N TYR A 67 7.23 5.85 -6.06
CA TYR A 67 7.25 6.30 -7.47
C TYR A 67 5.85 6.49 -8.07
N THR A 68 4.82 6.48 -7.23
CA THR A 68 3.42 6.73 -7.61
C THR A 68 3.10 8.23 -7.68
N THR A 69 2.03 8.60 -8.38
CA THR A 69 1.40 9.94 -8.29
C THR A 69 0.45 10.06 -7.09
N ALA A 70 0.29 8.98 -6.31
CA ALA A 70 -0.70 8.82 -5.24
C ALA A 70 -2.16 9.00 -5.70
N HIS A 71 -2.44 8.86 -6.99
CA HIS A 71 -3.79 8.87 -7.51
C HIS A 71 -4.53 7.60 -7.10
N LEU A 72 -5.68 7.77 -6.44
CA LEU A 72 -6.50 6.67 -5.94
C LEU A 72 -7.69 6.45 -6.88
N THR A 73 -7.87 5.21 -7.35
CA THR A 73 -8.98 4.82 -8.21
C THR A 73 -9.37 3.36 -8.00
N CYS A 74 -10.64 3.03 -8.26
CA CYS A 74 -11.12 1.65 -8.34
C CYS A 74 -10.93 1.03 -9.73
N THR A 75 -10.53 1.82 -10.74
CA THR A 75 -10.29 1.34 -12.09
C THR A 75 -8.94 0.64 -12.18
N THR A 76 -8.91 -0.58 -12.67
CA THR A 76 -7.69 -1.30 -13.02
C THR A 76 -7.20 -0.91 -14.42
N ASP A 77 -5.95 -1.25 -14.75
CA ASP A 77 -5.39 -1.06 -16.11
C ASP A 77 -6.22 -1.75 -17.20
N LEU A 78 -6.86 -2.88 -16.85
CA LEU A 78 -7.84 -3.52 -17.71
C LEU A 78 -9.22 -2.88 -17.54
N ARG A 79 -9.87 -2.61 -18.68
CA ARG A 79 -11.26 -2.16 -18.69
C ARG A 79 -12.16 -3.24 -18.08
N LEU A 80 -13.17 -2.83 -17.31
CA LEU A 80 -14.05 -3.76 -16.57
C LEU A 80 -14.72 -4.81 -17.48
N HIS A 81 -15.13 -4.44 -18.70
CA HIS A 81 -15.71 -5.40 -19.65
C HIS A 81 -14.69 -6.44 -20.14
N ALA A 82 -13.41 -6.07 -20.28
CA ALA A 82 -12.34 -7.00 -20.66
C ALA A 82 -12.04 -7.95 -19.49
N LEU A 83 -12.05 -7.43 -18.25
CA LEU A 83 -11.94 -8.23 -17.05
C LEU A 83 -13.10 -9.24 -16.95
N ALA A 84 -14.34 -8.79 -17.20
CA ALA A 84 -15.53 -9.64 -17.22
C ALA A 84 -15.49 -10.69 -18.34
N GLY A 85 -14.97 -10.32 -19.52
CA GLY A 85 -14.78 -11.25 -20.63
C GLY A 85 -13.75 -12.34 -20.32
N ARG A 86 -12.69 -12.02 -19.57
CA ARG A 86 -11.61 -12.96 -19.24
C ARG A 86 -11.89 -13.81 -18.01
N PHE A 87 -12.48 -13.24 -16.97
CA PHE A 87 -12.65 -13.88 -15.66
C PHE A 87 -14.11 -14.05 -15.24
N GLY A 88 -15.08 -13.62 -16.06
CA GLY A 88 -16.49 -13.64 -15.74
C GLY A 88 -16.95 -12.40 -14.96
N LYS A 89 -18.26 -12.15 -15.00
CA LYS A 89 -18.89 -10.96 -14.40
C LYS A 89 -18.67 -10.87 -12.89
N GLU A 90 -18.76 -11.99 -12.19
CA GLU A 90 -18.59 -12.02 -10.72
C GLU A 90 -17.19 -11.62 -10.28
N HIS A 91 -16.15 -12.14 -10.92
CA HIS A 91 -14.76 -11.75 -10.59
C HIS A 91 -14.45 -10.31 -10.98
N ALA A 92 -15.01 -9.83 -12.10
CA ALA A 92 -14.85 -8.44 -12.49
C ALA A 92 -15.54 -7.49 -11.48
N ARG A 93 -16.73 -7.87 -11.02
CA ARG A 93 -17.45 -7.17 -9.96
C ARG A 93 -16.65 -7.16 -8.66
N ALA A 94 -16.11 -8.31 -8.24
CA ALA A 94 -15.29 -8.41 -7.04
C ALA A 94 -14.06 -7.51 -7.08
N ALA A 95 -13.40 -7.38 -8.23
CA ALA A 95 -12.25 -6.47 -8.39
C ALA A 95 -12.65 -4.99 -8.25
N TRP A 96 -13.79 -4.60 -8.83
CA TRP A 96 -14.34 -3.25 -8.66
C TRP A 96 -14.70 -2.95 -7.21
N GLU A 97 -15.43 -3.87 -6.56
CA GLU A 97 -15.84 -3.75 -5.16
C GLU A 97 -14.63 -3.73 -4.21
N ALA A 98 -13.58 -4.51 -4.49
CA ALA A 98 -12.33 -4.46 -3.73
C ALA A 98 -11.61 -3.10 -3.85
N GLY A 99 -11.67 -2.46 -5.02
CA GLY A 99 -11.16 -1.10 -5.22
C GLY A 99 -11.90 -0.09 -4.36
N LEU A 100 -13.24 -0.14 -4.34
CA LEU A 100 -14.06 0.72 -3.48
C LEU A 100 -13.78 0.48 -1.99
N ALA A 101 -13.74 -0.78 -1.55
CA ALA A 101 -13.42 -1.13 -0.17
C ALA A 101 -12.01 -0.64 0.24
N SER A 102 -11.06 -0.64 -0.69
CA SER A 102 -9.72 -0.10 -0.45
C SER A 102 -9.74 1.42 -0.25
N LEU A 103 -10.52 2.17 -1.02
CA LEU A 103 -10.70 3.61 -0.83
C LEU A 103 -11.33 3.92 0.54
N ASP A 104 -12.41 3.20 0.89
CA ASP A 104 -13.07 3.35 2.18
C ASP A 104 -12.09 3.08 3.34
N GLN A 105 -11.25 2.06 3.20
CA GLN A 105 -10.25 1.73 4.21
C GLN A 105 -9.15 2.81 4.32
N ILE A 106 -8.71 3.39 3.20
CA ILE A 106 -7.75 4.51 3.22
C ILE A 106 -8.35 5.69 3.97
N VAL A 107 -9.61 6.06 3.68
CA VAL A 107 -10.32 7.14 4.38
C VAL A 107 -10.48 6.84 5.87
N ALA A 108 -10.81 5.60 6.22
CA ALA A 108 -10.91 5.18 7.61
C ALA A 108 -9.56 5.30 8.35
N ASN A 109 -8.46 4.88 7.71
CA ASN A 109 -7.12 4.98 8.28
C ASN A 109 -6.68 6.45 8.46
N ILE A 110 -6.93 7.31 7.47
CA ILE A 110 -6.62 8.74 7.57
C ILE A 110 -7.30 9.35 8.81
N ARG A 111 -8.58 9.01 9.04
CA ARG A 111 -9.34 9.52 10.18
C ARG A 111 -8.89 8.92 11.51
N ALA A 112 -8.65 7.61 11.55
CA ALA A 112 -8.32 6.90 12.79
C ALA A 112 -6.94 7.29 13.34
N GLU A 113 -5.97 7.51 12.44
CA GLU A 113 -4.59 7.83 12.79
C GLU A 113 -4.28 9.33 12.65
N GLU A 114 -5.31 10.15 12.39
CA GLU A 114 -5.20 11.61 12.21
C GLU A 114 -4.10 12.01 11.22
N ILE A 115 -4.03 11.31 10.09
CA ILE A 115 -2.97 11.48 9.09
C ILE A 115 -3.13 12.82 8.37
N GLU A 116 -2.17 13.71 8.54
CA GLU A 116 -2.06 14.96 7.79
C GLU A 116 -1.83 14.65 6.30
N CYS A 117 -2.86 14.85 5.47
CA CYS A 117 -2.78 14.69 4.02
C CYS A 117 -3.88 15.49 3.31
N ASP A 118 -3.66 15.78 2.03
CA ASP A 118 -4.60 16.52 1.18
C ASP A 118 -5.64 15.62 0.49
N PHE A 119 -6.08 14.56 1.16
CA PHE A 119 -7.08 13.66 0.58
C PHE A 119 -8.41 14.40 0.33
N ASN A 120 -8.88 14.38 -0.92
CA ASN A 120 -10.14 14.97 -1.33
C ASN A 120 -10.84 14.07 -2.36
N TRP A 121 -12.17 13.92 -2.22
CA TRP A 121 -12.98 13.32 -3.27
C TRP A 121 -13.08 14.29 -4.45
N ILE A 122 -12.80 13.79 -5.65
CA ILE A 122 -12.87 14.53 -6.92
C ILE A 122 -14.05 14.06 -7.77
#